data_AF-A0A2D5AYQ6-F1
#
_entry.id   AF-A0A2D5AYQ6-F1
#
_cell.length_a   1.000
_cell.length_b   1.000
_cell.length_c   1.000
_cell.angle_alpha   90.00
_cell.angle_beta   90.00
_cell.angle_gamma   90.00
#
_symmetry.space_group_name_H-M   'P 1'
#
loop_
_entity.id
_entity.type
_entity.pdbx_description
1 polymer ?
#
loop_
_entity_poly.entity_id
_entity_poly.type
_entity_poly.pdbx_seq_one_letter_code
_entity_poly.pdbx_strand_id
1 'polypeptide(L)'
;MLRRSLLALLCACFFVPHAGATWSIVVVNRRTGEVAVGAATCIAQINLTRGLPAIVNGVGAGVIQSAGSSFDLPPMVEGMRAGLSPEELLEIVLSVEPNVPQLQTGIVTMEGSPVTFSGFGVGPAKLGVVGEVGDLAYAIQGNVLAGQAVVLQAERALLDAEGDLGQKLLAGMIAARQYGGDGRCSCTLENFGKDADDCGSPPESFGKSAHVGFMLLARQGDLEAPCVQANGIDCANRGYHMRLIIRGSNAQIQDPDPIDQLVGRYANWRAERLGRPDGVLSRVSKPVPMPADGRTRQVITVQLVDIDGRALTHGRPRLEIVALNDDHTLTRIEEIENHQDGTYSITIRSADSPSTDTFVIRARDDLLDMALYPFLEIESSATQTLYVGNSGISAGQGAAVPMVLSVPDMARADYLILGSLEPVDTGLRQATGLLPLGNDPILAFTVAAAGHEEYLPGTIGRLDEHGRAEASFRPPPGVLIDLIGRRLEWAAIVAGKDVRITNVAGLEILP
;
A
#
# COMPACT_ATOMS: atom_id res chain seq x y z
N MET A 1 -51.19 -53.54 20.60
CA MET A 1 -49.84 -54.14 20.67
C MET A 1 -49.11 -53.81 19.38
N LEU A 2 -48.45 -52.64 19.33
CA LEU A 2 -47.61 -52.19 18.22
C LEU A 2 -46.15 -52.28 18.68
N ARG A 3 -45.29 -52.99 17.96
CA ARG A 3 -43.85 -52.90 18.16
C ARG A 3 -43.09 -53.17 16.87
N ARG A 4 -42.17 -52.24 16.60
CA ARG A 4 -40.97 -52.27 15.73
C ARG A 4 -41.11 -51.64 14.34
N SER A 5 -41.06 -50.31 14.33
CA SER A 5 -40.48 -49.55 13.21
C SER A 5 -39.09 -49.09 13.65
N LEU A 6 -38.04 -49.62 13.00
CA LEU A 6 -36.66 -49.16 13.20
C LEU A 6 -36.36 -48.06 12.16
N LEU A 7 -35.82 -46.98 12.70
CA LEU A 7 -35.35 -45.76 12.06
C LEU A 7 -34.22 -46.06 11.07
N ALA A 8 -34.28 -45.52 9.86
CA ALA A 8 -33.12 -45.32 9.00
C ALA A 8 -33.12 -43.85 8.55
N LEU A 9 -32.45 -43.02 9.33
CA LEU A 9 -32.15 -41.63 8.99
C LEU A 9 -30.93 -41.67 8.05
N LEU A 10 -31.16 -41.56 6.73
CA LEU A 10 -30.08 -41.37 5.77
C LEU A 10 -29.54 -39.94 5.92
N CYS A 11 -28.35 -39.80 6.52
CA CYS A 11 -27.54 -38.59 6.38
C CYS A 11 -27.07 -38.50 4.93
N ALA A 12 -27.72 -37.65 4.13
CA ALA A 12 -27.19 -37.22 2.84
C ALA A 12 -26.04 -36.23 3.09
N CYS A 13 -24.81 -36.75 3.17
CA CYS A 13 -23.62 -35.94 3.01
C CYS A 13 -23.60 -35.43 1.56
N PHE A 14 -23.95 -34.16 1.35
CA PHE A 14 -23.70 -33.47 0.09
C PHE A 14 -22.19 -33.32 -0.09
N PHE A 15 -21.55 -34.24 -0.81
CA PHE A 15 -20.21 -34.02 -1.34
C PHE A 15 -20.31 -32.98 -2.45
N VAL A 16 -19.77 -31.78 -2.19
CA VAL A 16 -19.49 -30.81 -3.25
C VAL A 16 -18.36 -31.40 -4.10
N PRO A 17 -18.49 -31.49 -5.44
CA PRO A 17 -17.40 -31.95 -6.29
C PRO A 17 -16.19 -31.03 -6.08
N HIS A 18 -15.09 -31.61 -5.59
CA HIS A 18 -13.85 -30.87 -5.32
C HIS A 18 -13.20 -30.47 -6.64
N ALA A 19 -12.57 -29.30 -6.64
CA ALA A 19 -11.94 -28.74 -7.82
C ALA A 19 -10.54 -29.33 -8.04
N GLY A 20 -10.45 -30.57 -8.50
CA GLY A 20 -9.16 -31.26 -8.70
C GLY A 20 -8.25 -30.72 -9.81
N ALA A 21 -8.48 -29.51 -10.33
CA ALA A 21 -7.83 -28.93 -11.51
C ALA A 21 -8.13 -27.42 -11.60
N THR A 22 -7.11 -26.59 -11.41
CA THR A 22 -7.22 -25.12 -11.27
C THR A 22 -5.84 -24.50 -11.48
N TRP A 23 -5.79 -23.27 -11.99
CA TRP A 23 -4.59 -22.41 -11.92
C TRP A 23 -4.93 -21.06 -11.30
N SER A 24 -3.97 -20.47 -10.59
CA SER A 24 -4.09 -19.11 -10.06
C SER A 24 -2.77 -18.37 -9.94
N ILE A 25 -2.87 -17.05 -9.85
CA ILE A 25 -1.81 -16.08 -9.61
C ILE A 25 -2.17 -15.34 -8.33
N VAL A 26 -1.28 -15.35 -7.35
CA VAL A 26 -1.31 -14.49 -6.17
C VAL A 26 -0.15 -13.51 -6.31
N VAL A 27 -0.42 -12.21 -6.22
CA VAL A 27 0.60 -11.18 -6.37
C VAL A 27 0.31 -10.00 -5.46
N VAL A 28 1.36 -9.45 -4.86
CA VAL A 28 1.30 -8.20 -4.10
C VAL A 28 2.26 -7.18 -4.70
N ASN A 29 1.95 -5.90 -4.52
CA ASN A 29 2.88 -4.80 -4.78
C ASN A 29 3.20 -4.11 -3.45
N ARG A 30 4.42 -4.33 -2.95
CA ARG A 30 4.88 -3.84 -1.64
C ARG A 30 4.99 -2.33 -1.55
N ARG A 31 5.16 -1.64 -2.69
CA ARG A 31 5.19 -0.18 -2.72
C ARG A 31 3.80 0.43 -2.64
N THR A 32 2.81 -0.18 -3.29
CA THR A 32 1.44 0.37 -3.35
C THR A 32 0.49 -0.24 -2.31
N GLY A 33 0.89 -1.32 -1.63
CA GLY A 33 0.04 -2.05 -0.69
C GLY A 33 -1.09 -2.82 -1.38
N GLU A 34 -1.04 -2.99 -2.71
CA GLU A 34 -2.06 -3.72 -3.49
C GLU A 34 -1.87 -5.24 -3.37
N VAL A 35 -2.99 -5.96 -3.22
CA VAL A 35 -3.03 -7.43 -3.16
C VAL A 35 -3.98 -7.93 -4.24
N ALA A 36 -3.52 -8.84 -5.10
CA ALA A 36 -4.32 -9.35 -6.21
C ALA A 36 -4.32 -10.88 -6.28
N VAL A 37 -5.47 -11.43 -6.66
CA VAL A 37 -5.62 -12.86 -6.97
C VAL A 37 -6.42 -13.02 -8.26
N GLY A 38 -5.89 -13.82 -9.18
CA GLY A 38 -6.60 -14.27 -10.38
C GLY A 38 -6.62 -15.79 -10.45
N ALA A 39 -7.75 -16.39 -10.80
CA ALA A 39 -7.87 -17.85 -10.91
C ALA A 39 -8.85 -18.25 -12.00
N ALA A 40 -8.68 -19.44 -12.57
CA ALA A 40 -9.66 -20.05 -13.47
C ALA A 40 -9.62 -21.59 -13.42
N THR A 41 -10.74 -22.21 -13.79
CA THR A 41 -10.86 -23.69 -13.87
C THR A 41 -11.87 -24.13 -14.91
N CYS A 42 -11.65 -25.32 -15.47
CA CYS A 42 -12.59 -26.02 -16.35
C CYS A 42 -13.78 -26.65 -15.62
N ILE A 43 -14.05 -26.29 -14.36
CA ILE A 43 -15.27 -26.71 -13.68
C ILE A 43 -16.36 -25.67 -13.93
N ALA A 44 -17.36 -26.07 -14.70
CA ALA A 44 -18.52 -25.22 -14.98
C ALA A 44 -19.40 -25.04 -13.75
N GLN A 45 -20.17 -23.95 -13.73
CA GLN A 45 -21.25 -23.69 -12.77
C GLN A 45 -20.87 -23.62 -11.27
N ILE A 46 -19.59 -23.49 -10.93
CA ILE A 46 -19.14 -23.22 -9.56
C ILE A 46 -18.89 -21.71 -9.33
N ASN A 47 -18.84 -21.31 -8.06
CA ASN A 47 -18.34 -20.00 -7.68
C ASN A 47 -16.90 -20.14 -7.18
N LEU A 48 -15.92 -19.91 -8.06
CA LEU A 48 -14.51 -20.11 -7.73
C LEU A 48 -14.00 -19.17 -6.62
N THR A 49 -14.66 -18.04 -6.34
CA THR A 49 -14.27 -17.20 -5.19
C THR A 49 -14.63 -17.81 -3.84
N ARG A 50 -15.44 -18.88 -3.81
CA ARG A 50 -15.77 -19.61 -2.58
C ARG A 50 -14.85 -20.82 -2.47
N GLY A 51 -14.06 -20.82 -1.41
CA GLY A 51 -13.18 -21.91 -1.04
C GLY A 51 -11.80 -21.90 -1.68
N LEU A 52 -11.46 -20.89 -2.49
CA LEU A 52 -10.13 -20.76 -3.09
C LEU A 52 -9.33 -19.59 -2.53
N PRO A 53 -9.70 -18.31 -2.72
CA PRO A 53 -8.84 -17.21 -2.26
C PRO A 53 -9.12 -16.78 -0.81
N ALA A 54 -8.04 -16.44 -0.11
CA ALA A 54 -8.02 -15.60 1.09
C ALA A 54 -7.26 -14.30 0.76
N ILE A 55 -7.86 -13.14 1.05
CA ILE A 55 -7.23 -11.83 0.82
C ILE A 55 -7.40 -10.99 2.09
N VAL A 56 -6.28 -10.48 2.61
CA VAL A 56 -6.23 -9.51 3.71
C VAL A 56 -5.64 -8.21 3.14
N ASN A 57 -6.42 -7.14 3.21
CA ASN A 57 -6.14 -5.89 2.52
C ASN A 57 -4.84 -5.31 3.04
N GLY A 58 -3.89 -5.04 2.15
CA GLY A 58 -2.61 -4.44 2.55
C GLY A 58 -1.69 -5.35 3.36
N VAL A 59 -2.01 -6.64 3.51
CA VAL A 59 -1.20 -7.62 4.23
C VAL A 59 -0.75 -8.74 3.30
N GLY A 60 -1.66 -9.33 2.54
CA GLY A 60 -1.33 -10.47 1.68
C GLY A 60 -2.53 -11.26 1.20
N ALA A 61 -2.24 -12.32 0.47
CA ALA A 61 -3.23 -13.27 0.01
C ALA A 61 -2.64 -14.68 -0.07
N GLY A 62 -3.54 -15.65 -0.10
CA GLY A 62 -3.21 -17.01 -0.46
C GLY A 62 -4.37 -17.73 -1.11
N VAL A 63 -4.10 -18.90 -1.66
CA VAL A 63 -5.10 -19.74 -2.31
C VAL A 63 -5.04 -21.17 -1.80
N ILE A 64 -6.20 -21.82 -1.69
CA ILE A 64 -6.33 -23.26 -1.47
C ILE A 64 -6.99 -23.86 -2.71
N GLN A 65 -6.34 -24.81 -3.37
CA GLN A 65 -6.88 -25.42 -4.59
C GLN A 65 -6.56 -26.92 -4.68
N SER A 66 -6.93 -27.54 -5.81
CA SER A 66 -7.00 -28.99 -5.96
C SER A 66 -8.05 -29.57 -5.00
N ALA A 67 -7.74 -30.63 -4.23
CA ALA A 67 -8.68 -31.17 -3.25
C ALA A 67 -8.41 -30.70 -1.81
N GLY A 68 -7.74 -29.55 -1.65
CA GLY A 68 -7.53 -28.91 -0.35
C GLY A 68 -8.83 -28.39 0.28
N SER A 69 -8.82 -28.28 1.60
CA SER A 69 -9.98 -27.92 2.42
C SER A 69 -10.18 -26.40 2.49
N SER A 70 -11.36 -25.91 2.09
CA SER A 70 -11.69 -24.48 2.27
C SER A 70 -11.69 -24.02 3.73
N PHE A 71 -11.71 -24.94 4.70
CA PHE A 71 -11.59 -24.61 6.13
C PHE A 71 -10.18 -24.16 6.53
N ASP A 72 -9.22 -24.20 5.62
CA ASP A 72 -7.84 -23.74 5.87
C ASP A 72 -7.69 -22.24 5.60
N LEU A 73 -8.67 -21.62 4.91
CA LEU A 73 -8.65 -20.18 4.61
C LEU A 73 -8.78 -19.30 5.86
N PRO A 74 -9.67 -19.56 6.84
CA PRO A 74 -9.76 -18.73 8.04
C PRO A 74 -8.46 -18.75 8.88
N PRO A 75 -7.83 -19.90 9.19
CA PRO A 75 -6.51 -19.91 9.84
C PRO A 75 -5.45 -19.10 9.08
N MET A 76 -5.45 -19.16 7.75
CA MET A 76 -4.54 -18.37 6.91
C MET A 76 -4.79 -16.86 7.05
N VAL A 77 -6.06 -16.44 7.03
CA VAL A 77 -6.46 -15.03 7.22
C VAL A 77 -6.05 -14.53 8.60
N GLU A 78 -6.31 -15.31 9.65
CA GLU A 78 -5.94 -14.92 11.02
C GLU A 78 -4.42 -14.88 11.21
N GLY A 79 -3.69 -15.82 10.61
CA GLY A 79 -2.22 -15.79 10.61
C GLY A 79 -1.66 -14.57 9.88
N MET A 80 -2.23 -14.19 8.74
CA MET A 80 -1.84 -12.97 8.02
C MET A 80 -2.05 -11.74 8.89
N ARG A 81 -3.21 -11.63 9.56
CA ARG A 81 -3.50 -10.54 10.50
C ARG A 81 -2.57 -10.51 11.72
N ALA A 82 -2.07 -11.68 12.12
CA ALA A 82 -1.08 -11.80 13.19
C ALA A 82 0.37 -11.47 12.74
N GLY A 83 0.58 -11.15 11.46
CA GLY A 83 1.89 -10.79 10.91
C GLY A 83 2.80 -11.99 10.65
N LEU A 84 2.24 -13.19 10.47
CA LEU A 84 3.03 -14.38 10.14
C LEU A 84 3.56 -14.32 8.72
N SER A 85 4.77 -14.84 8.53
CA SER A 85 5.41 -14.99 7.22
C SER A 85 4.71 -16.05 6.36
N PRO A 86 4.90 -16.05 5.02
CA PRO A 86 4.30 -17.06 4.16
C PRO A 86 4.66 -18.50 4.52
N GLU A 87 5.90 -18.75 5.00
CA GLU A 87 6.33 -20.09 5.46
C GLU A 87 5.57 -20.51 6.72
N GLU A 88 5.45 -19.64 7.72
CA GLU A 88 4.68 -19.93 8.95
C GLU A 88 3.19 -20.15 8.64
N LEU A 89 2.64 -19.40 7.68
CA LEU A 89 1.28 -19.60 7.18
C LEU A 89 1.11 -20.96 6.50
N LEU A 90 2.10 -21.38 5.72
CA LEU A 90 2.10 -22.70 5.09
C LEU A 90 2.16 -23.80 6.16
N GLU A 91 2.98 -23.67 7.19
CA GLU A 91 3.03 -24.61 8.31
C GLU A 91 1.66 -24.72 9.02
N ILE A 92 0.98 -23.59 9.25
CA ILE A 92 -0.36 -23.57 9.83
C ILE A 92 -1.34 -24.35 8.94
N VAL A 93 -1.37 -24.05 7.64
CA VAL A 93 -2.25 -24.74 6.68
C VAL A 93 -1.97 -26.24 6.68
N LEU A 94 -0.70 -26.66 6.58
CA LEU A 94 -0.31 -28.06 6.58
C LEU A 94 -0.64 -28.79 7.89
N SER A 95 -0.67 -28.08 9.02
CA SER A 95 -1.00 -28.67 10.32
C SER A 95 -2.49 -28.99 10.50
N VAL A 96 -3.38 -28.30 9.78
CA VAL A 96 -4.84 -28.45 9.89
C VAL A 96 -5.47 -29.16 8.70
N GLU A 97 -4.78 -29.19 7.55
CA GLU A 97 -5.27 -29.77 6.31
C GLU A 97 -5.44 -31.31 6.45
N PRO A 98 -6.68 -31.84 6.37
CA PRO A 98 -6.93 -33.28 6.48
C PRO A 98 -6.37 -34.09 5.30
N ASN A 99 -6.07 -33.46 4.16
CA ASN A 99 -5.66 -34.11 2.93
C ASN A 99 -4.44 -33.45 2.27
N VAL A 100 -3.37 -33.22 3.05
CA VAL A 100 -2.10 -32.62 2.58
C VAL A 100 -1.59 -33.19 1.25
N PRO A 101 -1.66 -34.51 0.97
CA PRO A 101 -1.26 -35.04 -0.34
C PRO A 101 -1.98 -34.41 -1.53
N GLN A 102 -3.21 -33.95 -1.37
CA GLN A 102 -4.04 -33.37 -2.42
C GLN A 102 -4.11 -31.83 -2.36
N LEU A 103 -3.41 -31.19 -1.42
CA LEU A 103 -3.38 -29.74 -1.30
C LEU A 103 -2.43 -29.13 -2.34
N GLN A 104 -2.89 -28.09 -3.02
CA GLN A 104 -2.01 -27.14 -3.68
C GLN A 104 -2.32 -25.74 -3.17
N THR A 105 -1.30 -24.98 -2.77
CA THR A 105 -1.45 -23.63 -2.22
C THR A 105 -0.31 -22.71 -2.67
N GLY A 106 -0.60 -21.42 -2.72
CA GLY A 106 0.37 -20.35 -2.92
C GLY A 106 0.02 -19.22 -1.96
N ILE A 107 1.02 -18.67 -1.26
CA ILE A 107 0.86 -17.65 -0.21
C ILE A 107 1.88 -16.55 -0.43
N VAL A 108 1.41 -15.30 -0.39
CA VAL A 108 2.20 -14.10 -0.62
C VAL A 108 1.74 -13.00 0.34
N THR A 109 2.69 -12.37 1.02
CA THR A 109 2.43 -11.25 1.94
C THR A 109 3.30 -10.05 1.60
N MET A 110 2.97 -8.89 2.17
CA MET A 110 3.74 -7.65 2.03
C MET A 110 5.16 -7.77 2.60
N GLU A 111 5.38 -8.70 3.52
CA GLU A 111 6.68 -9.00 4.12
C GLU A 111 6.97 -10.50 4.05
N GLY A 112 8.25 -10.88 3.97
CA GLY A 112 8.65 -12.29 3.88
C GLY A 112 8.55 -12.90 2.48
N SER A 113 9.33 -13.95 2.23
CA SER A 113 9.42 -14.56 0.90
C SER A 113 8.17 -15.39 0.58
N PRO A 114 7.62 -15.29 -0.65
CA PRO A 114 6.44 -16.04 -1.08
C PRO A 114 6.70 -17.55 -1.12
N VAL A 115 5.64 -18.35 -0.91
CA VAL A 115 5.73 -19.82 -0.92
C VAL A 115 4.65 -20.45 -1.79
N THR A 116 4.97 -21.63 -2.32
CA THR A 116 4.00 -22.52 -2.95
C THR A 116 4.24 -23.96 -2.50
N PHE A 117 3.15 -24.70 -2.34
CA PHE A 117 3.18 -26.12 -1.99
C PHE A 117 2.29 -26.90 -2.95
N SER A 118 2.77 -28.07 -3.38
CA SER A 118 2.00 -29.03 -4.18
C SER A 118 2.18 -30.43 -3.60
N GLY A 119 1.12 -30.96 -3.00
CA GLY A 119 1.09 -32.31 -2.49
C GLY A 119 1.35 -33.35 -3.60
N PHE A 120 1.91 -34.49 -3.21
CA PHE A 120 2.28 -35.54 -4.17
C PHE A 120 1.08 -36.09 -4.96
N GLY A 121 -0.11 -36.07 -4.36
CA GLY A 121 -1.37 -36.56 -4.93
C GLY A 121 -2.15 -35.54 -5.77
N VAL A 122 -1.74 -34.26 -5.79
CA VAL A 122 -2.30 -33.23 -6.70
C VAL A 122 -2.21 -33.72 -8.15
N GLY A 123 -3.21 -33.37 -8.96
CA GLY A 123 -3.34 -33.80 -10.35
C GLY A 123 -2.09 -33.56 -11.22
N PRO A 124 -1.94 -34.30 -12.33
CA PRO A 124 -0.76 -34.25 -13.21
C PRO A 124 -0.56 -32.87 -13.85
N ALA A 125 0.55 -32.67 -14.57
CA ALA A 125 0.91 -31.39 -15.16
C ALA A 125 0.81 -30.22 -14.16
N LYS A 126 1.35 -30.44 -12.96
CA LYS A 126 1.38 -29.46 -11.88
C LYS A 126 2.71 -28.72 -11.83
N LEU A 127 2.63 -27.43 -11.56
CA LEU A 127 3.78 -26.57 -11.31
C LEU A 127 3.39 -25.48 -10.32
N GLY A 128 4.34 -25.05 -9.52
CA GLY A 128 4.27 -23.84 -8.71
C GLY A 128 5.59 -23.09 -8.86
N VAL A 129 5.53 -21.78 -9.02
CA VAL A 129 6.67 -20.86 -9.02
C VAL A 129 6.39 -19.70 -8.07
N VAL A 130 7.46 -19.16 -7.50
CA VAL A 130 7.42 -17.99 -6.62
C VAL A 130 8.55 -17.06 -7.00
N GLY A 131 8.38 -15.77 -6.76
CA GLY A 131 9.44 -14.81 -7.03
C GLY A 131 9.20 -13.44 -6.42
N GLU A 132 10.29 -12.67 -6.35
CA GLU A 132 10.33 -11.31 -5.87
C GLU A 132 11.14 -10.48 -6.89
N VAL A 133 10.50 -9.50 -7.53
CA VAL A 133 11.12 -8.66 -8.57
C VAL A 133 10.65 -7.22 -8.41
N GLY A 134 11.58 -6.32 -8.08
CA GLY A 134 11.26 -4.92 -7.77
C GLY A 134 10.28 -4.84 -6.59
N ASP A 135 9.15 -4.15 -6.78
CA ASP A 135 8.11 -4.03 -5.77
C ASP A 135 7.18 -5.26 -5.68
N LEU A 136 7.28 -6.21 -6.60
CA LEU A 136 6.36 -7.34 -6.69
C LEU A 136 6.88 -8.57 -5.95
N ALA A 137 5.99 -9.22 -5.20
CA ALA A 137 6.16 -10.60 -4.75
C ALA A 137 4.96 -11.41 -5.25
N TYR A 138 5.18 -12.66 -5.64
CA TYR A 138 4.12 -13.49 -6.25
C TYR A 138 4.30 -14.99 -6.03
N ALA A 139 3.19 -15.71 -6.14
CA ALA A 139 3.12 -17.17 -6.24
C ALA A 139 2.14 -17.53 -7.37
N ILE A 140 2.57 -18.40 -8.28
CA ILE A 140 1.77 -18.85 -9.43
C ILE A 140 1.83 -20.36 -9.50
N GLN A 141 0.67 -21.01 -9.59
CA GLN A 141 0.57 -22.45 -9.43
C GLN A 141 -0.66 -23.01 -10.13
N GLY A 142 -0.56 -24.25 -10.55
CA GLY A 142 -1.67 -24.96 -11.17
C GLY A 142 -1.48 -26.46 -11.21
N ASN A 143 -2.57 -27.16 -11.51
CA ASN A 143 -2.62 -28.60 -11.68
C ASN A 143 -3.66 -28.99 -12.73
N VAL A 144 -3.45 -30.15 -13.36
CA VAL A 144 -4.24 -30.63 -14.51
C VAL A 144 -4.19 -29.59 -15.65
N LEU A 145 -3.00 -29.04 -15.86
CA LEU A 145 -2.73 -28.03 -16.88
C LEU A 145 -2.49 -28.69 -18.23
N ALA A 146 -2.71 -27.95 -19.32
CA ALA A 146 -2.25 -28.36 -20.65
C ALA A 146 -0.72 -28.58 -20.70
N GLY A 147 0.03 -27.92 -19.80
CA GLY A 147 1.45 -28.13 -19.59
C GLY A 147 2.06 -27.09 -18.66
N GLN A 148 3.32 -27.30 -18.26
CA GLN A 148 4.03 -26.40 -17.34
C GLN A 148 4.17 -24.96 -17.89
N ALA A 149 4.17 -24.80 -19.22
CA ALA A 149 4.28 -23.48 -19.85
C ALA A 149 3.12 -22.54 -19.47
N VAL A 150 1.95 -23.06 -19.06
CA VAL A 150 0.85 -22.24 -18.52
C VAL A 150 1.33 -21.35 -17.36
N VAL A 151 2.05 -21.93 -16.39
CA VAL A 151 2.55 -21.20 -15.21
C VAL A 151 3.73 -20.31 -15.57
N LEU A 152 4.70 -20.84 -16.33
CA LEU A 152 5.93 -20.11 -16.68
C LEU A 152 5.66 -18.88 -17.56
N GLN A 153 4.66 -18.95 -18.44
CA GLN A 153 4.31 -17.85 -19.33
C GLN A 153 3.40 -16.84 -18.63
N ALA A 154 2.58 -17.28 -17.68
CA ALA A 154 1.86 -16.38 -16.78
C ALA A 154 2.83 -15.55 -15.93
N GLU A 155 3.87 -16.19 -15.36
CA GLU A 155 4.94 -15.51 -14.63
C GLU A 155 5.64 -14.47 -15.50
N ARG A 156 6.09 -14.89 -16.69
CA ARG A 156 6.75 -14.00 -17.63
C ARG A 156 5.88 -12.79 -17.99
N ALA A 157 4.61 -13.02 -18.34
CA ALA A 157 3.71 -11.95 -18.72
C ALA A 157 3.36 -11.01 -17.55
N LEU A 158 3.26 -11.53 -16.32
CA LEU A 158 3.07 -10.72 -15.11
C LEU A 158 4.24 -9.74 -14.90
N LEU A 159 5.47 -10.22 -15.08
CA LEU A 159 6.69 -9.45 -14.89
C LEU A 159 6.96 -8.46 -16.04
N ASP A 160 6.79 -8.91 -17.28
CA ASP A 160 7.06 -8.13 -18.49
C ASP A 160 5.99 -7.05 -18.76
N ALA A 161 4.76 -7.21 -18.25
CA ALA A 161 3.68 -6.26 -18.48
C ALA A 161 3.95 -4.89 -17.84
N GLU A 162 3.66 -3.81 -18.56
CA GLU A 162 3.67 -2.45 -18.02
C GLU A 162 2.33 -2.10 -17.35
N GLY A 163 2.33 -1.01 -16.57
CA GLY A 163 1.13 -0.49 -15.92
C GLY A 163 0.93 -0.97 -14.48
N ASP A 164 -0.30 -0.83 -13.99
CA ASP A 164 -0.67 -1.15 -12.61
C ASP A 164 -0.81 -2.65 -12.34
N LEU A 165 -1.02 -3.03 -11.08
CA LEU A 165 -1.10 -4.43 -10.67
C LEU A 165 -2.29 -5.16 -11.33
N GLY A 166 -3.38 -4.47 -11.64
CA GLY A 166 -4.53 -5.04 -12.35
C GLY A 166 -4.19 -5.40 -13.80
N GLN A 167 -3.46 -4.53 -14.51
CA GLN A 167 -2.98 -4.79 -15.88
C GLN A 167 -2.00 -5.96 -15.91
N LYS A 168 -1.06 -5.99 -14.97
CA LYS A 168 -0.08 -7.08 -14.82
C LYS A 168 -0.76 -8.42 -14.52
N LEU A 169 -1.73 -8.44 -13.59
CA LEU A 169 -2.52 -9.65 -13.30
C LEU A 169 -3.26 -10.15 -14.55
N LEU A 170 -3.93 -9.24 -15.29
CA LEU A 170 -4.66 -9.60 -16.50
C LEU A 170 -3.72 -10.19 -17.56
N ALA A 171 -2.53 -9.61 -17.74
CA ALA A 171 -1.52 -10.11 -18.69
C ALA A 171 -1.09 -11.54 -18.35
N GLY A 172 -0.83 -11.83 -17.06
CA GLY A 172 -0.53 -13.18 -16.59
C GLY A 172 -1.68 -14.16 -16.87
N MET A 173 -2.93 -13.76 -16.64
CA MET A 173 -4.10 -14.59 -16.92
C MET A 173 -4.31 -14.84 -18.42
N ILE A 174 -4.08 -13.83 -19.28
CA ILE A 174 -4.11 -13.96 -20.73
C ILE A 174 -3.07 -14.98 -21.20
N ALA A 175 -1.84 -14.90 -20.69
CA ALA A 175 -0.78 -15.85 -21.04
C ALA A 175 -1.14 -17.27 -20.58
N ALA A 176 -1.64 -17.45 -19.36
CA ALA A 176 -2.11 -18.76 -18.89
C ALA A 176 -3.18 -19.37 -19.83
N ARG A 177 -4.16 -18.56 -20.27
CA ARG A 177 -5.17 -18.96 -21.27
C ARG A 177 -4.50 -19.37 -22.58
N GLN A 178 -3.61 -18.53 -23.13
CA GLN A 178 -2.95 -18.76 -24.44
C GLN A 178 -2.15 -20.07 -24.48
N TYR A 179 -1.61 -20.50 -23.34
CA TYR A 179 -0.86 -21.75 -23.21
C TYR A 179 -1.73 -22.96 -22.81
N GLY A 180 -3.06 -22.81 -22.83
CA GLY A 180 -4.05 -23.88 -22.69
C GLY A 180 -4.73 -23.95 -21.33
N GLY A 181 -4.24 -23.25 -20.30
CA GLY A 181 -4.83 -23.25 -18.97
C GLY A 181 -5.10 -24.64 -18.41
N ASP A 182 -6.36 -24.89 -18.01
CA ASP A 182 -6.83 -26.19 -17.52
C ASP A 182 -7.03 -27.15 -18.71
N GLY A 183 -6.24 -28.22 -18.73
CA GLY A 183 -6.15 -29.17 -19.83
C GLY A 183 -7.46 -29.87 -20.18
N ARG A 184 -8.39 -29.98 -19.23
CA ARG A 184 -9.71 -30.57 -19.47
C ARG A 184 -10.57 -29.75 -20.43
N CYS A 185 -10.27 -28.47 -20.59
CA CYS A 185 -10.98 -27.57 -21.51
C CYS A 185 -10.24 -27.42 -22.85
N SER A 186 -8.92 -27.59 -22.86
CA SER A 186 -8.07 -27.25 -24.00
C SER A 186 -7.50 -28.46 -24.75
N CYS A 187 -7.25 -29.59 -24.07
CA CYS A 187 -6.66 -30.77 -24.70
C CYS A 187 -7.66 -31.74 -25.33
N THR A 188 -8.94 -31.66 -24.97
CA THR A 188 -9.92 -32.67 -25.38
C THR A 188 -11.00 -32.09 -26.29
N LEU A 189 -10.89 -32.29 -27.60
CA LEU A 189 -12.03 -32.11 -28.53
C LEU A 189 -12.79 -33.43 -28.83
N GLU A 190 -12.18 -34.60 -28.64
CA GLU A 190 -12.79 -35.89 -29.06
C GLU A 190 -12.74 -37.06 -28.06
N ASN A 191 -12.04 -36.97 -26.92
CA ASN A 191 -11.99 -38.09 -25.96
C ASN A 191 -12.08 -37.60 -24.52
N PHE A 192 -13.15 -37.98 -23.81
CA PHE A 192 -13.22 -37.81 -22.36
C PHE A 192 -12.10 -38.60 -21.67
N GLY A 193 -11.11 -37.89 -21.11
CA GLY A 193 -10.32 -38.30 -19.95
C GLY A 193 -9.29 -39.41 -20.16
N LYS A 194 -8.16 -39.12 -20.81
CA LYS A 194 -6.94 -39.90 -20.55
C LYS A 194 -5.80 -39.09 -19.95
N ASP A 195 -5.38 -37.96 -20.50
CA ASP A 195 -4.32 -37.15 -19.88
C ASP A 195 -4.57 -35.65 -20.14
N ALA A 196 -4.33 -34.79 -19.14
CA ALA A 196 -4.65 -33.36 -19.23
C ALA A 196 -3.58 -32.53 -19.96
N ASP A 197 -2.49 -33.16 -20.36
CA ASP A 197 -1.28 -32.56 -20.95
C ASP A 197 -0.88 -33.23 -22.27
N ASP A 198 -1.79 -33.96 -22.91
CA ASP A 198 -1.53 -34.72 -24.15
C ASP A 198 -1.62 -33.88 -25.43
N CYS A 199 -2.10 -32.64 -25.34
CA CYS A 199 -2.31 -31.75 -26.50
C CYS A 199 -1.17 -30.75 -26.75
N GLY A 200 -0.16 -30.71 -25.87
CA GLY A 200 0.91 -29.70 -25.90
C GLY A 200 0.51 -28.37 -25.23
N SER A 201 1.52 -27.54 -24.94
CA SER A 201 1.35 -26.22 -24.32
C SER A 201 2.27 -25.19 -25.01
N PRO A 202 1.72 -24.33 -25.88
CA PRO A 202 0.30 -24.18 -26.19
C PRO A 202 -0.27 -25.36 -27.00
N PRO A 203 -1.56 -25.72 -26.84
CA PRO A 203 -2.24 -26.65 -27.74
C PRO A 203 -2.30 -26.09 -29.16
N GLU A 204 -2.23 -26.96 -30.19
CA GLU A 204 -2.27 -26.53 -31.60
C GLU A 204 -3.55 -25.74 -31.94
N SER A 205 -4.69 -26.15 -31.39
CA SER A 205 -5.98 -25.44 -31.51
C SER A 205 -6.89 -25.80 -30.34
N PHE A 206 -7.49 -24.79 -29.71
CA PHE A 206 -8.48 -24.97 -28.64
C PHE A 206 -9.42 -23.76 -28.54
N GLY A 207 -10.64 -23.99 -28.06
CA GLY A 207 -11.65 -22.93 -27.89
C GLY A 207 -11.68 -22.30 -26.50
N LYS A 208 -11.36 -23.09 -25.46
CA LYS A 208 -11.45 -22.67 -24.05
C LYS A 208 -10.31 -23.26 -23.22
N SER A 209 -9.87 -22.51 -22.22
CA SER A 209 -8.91 -22.88 -21.19
C SER A 209 -9.57 -23.08 -19.82
N ALA A 210 -10.83 -22.63 -19.66
CA ALA A 210 -11.62 -22.73 -18.44
C ALA A 210 -13.12 -22.46 -18.71
N HIS A 211 -13.98 -22.73 -17.72
CA HIS A 211 -15.40 -22.34 -17.73
C HIS A 211 -15.70 -21.17 -16.79
N VAL A 212 -15.00 -21.07 -15.66
CA VAL A 212 -15.15 -20.00 -14.67
C VAL A 212 -13.79 -19.35 -14.41
N GLY A 213 -13.81 -18.10 -13.99
CA GLY A 213 -12.59 -17.38 -13.60
C GLY A 213 -12.90 -16.06 -12.92
N PHE A 214 -11.89 -15.49 -12.25
CA PHE A 214 -12.03 -14.20 -11.60
C PHE A 214 -10.71 -13.42 -11.56
N MET A 215 -10.85 -12.11 -11.34
CA MET A 215 -9.78 -11.20 -10.89
C MET A 215 -10.28 -10.42 -9.68
N LEU A 216 -9.51 -10.46 -8.60
CA LEU A 216 -9.72 -9.67 -7.39
C LEU A 216 -8.48 -8.81 -7.16
N LEU A 217 -8.67 -7.53 -6.88
CA LEU A 217 -7.60 -6.60 -6.48
C LEU A 217 -8.11 -5.79 -5.29
N ALA A 218 -7.43 -5.95 -4.16
CA ALA A 218 -7.67 -5.21 -2.93
C ALA A 218 -6.62 -4.12 -2.74
N ARG A 219 -7.05 -3.01 -2.15
CA ARG A 219 -6.20 -1.88 -1.76
C ARG A 219 -6.34 -1.58 -0.27
N GLN A 220 -5.34 -0.91 0.28
CA GLN A 220 -5.40 -0.32 1.61
C GLN A 220 -6.65 0.57 1.74
N GLY A 221 -7.39 0.41 2.84
CA GLY A 221 -8.63 1.14 3.11
C GLY A 221 -9.90 0.63 2.41
N ASP A 222 -9.81 -0.44 1.62
CA ASP A 222 -10.98 -1.24 1.20
C ASP A 222 -11.61 -1.92 2.43
N LEU A 223 -12.92 -2.18 2.38
CA LEU A 223 -13.63 -2.82 3.50
C LEU A 223 -13.19 -4.29 3.66
N GLU A 224 -12.92 -4.71 4.91
CA GLU A 224 -12.48 -6.08 5.27
C GLU A 224 -13.54 -6.95 5.96
N ALA A 225 -13.58 -8.25 5.61
CA ALA A 225 -14.54 -9.22 6.14
C ALA A 225 -14.02 -10.21 7.15
N PRO A 226 -14.91 -10.67 8.03
CA PRO A 226 -14.90 -12.06 8.44
C PRO A 226 -15.18 -12.98 7.23
N CYS A 227 -14.43 -14.07 7.14
CA CYS A 227 -14.80 -15.18 6.27
C CYS A 227 -16.21 -15.68 6.61
N VAL A 228 -17.01 -16.01 5.60
CA VAL A 228 -18.39 -16.51 5.82
C VAL A 228 -18.56 -17.92 5.28
N GLN A 229 -19.35 -18.73 5.98
CA GLN A 229 -19.72 -20.06 5.55
C GLN A 229 -20.99 -20.00 4.68
N ALA A 230 -20.86 -20.28 3.39
CA ALA A 230 -21.94 -20.18 2.41
C ALA A 230 -21.77 -21.22 1.27
N ASN A 231 -21.97 -22.51 1.58
CA ASN A 231 -21.63 -23.64 0.71
C ASN A 231 -20.14 -23.63 0.33
N GLY A 232 -19.28 -23.71 1.35
CA GLY A 232 -17.83 -23.41 1.30
C GLY A 232 -17.49 -22.17 2.14
N ILE A 233 -16.20 -21.94 2.41
CA ILE A 233 -15.73 -20.73 3.08
C ILE A 233 -15.41 -19.64 2.05
N ASP A 234 -15.97 -18.44 2.21
CA ASP A 234 -15.67 -17.27 1.38
C ASP A 234 -14.90 -16.23 2.21
N CYS A 235 -13.58 -16.22 2.05
CA CYS A 235 -12.68 -15.22 2.63
C CYS A 235 -12.36 -14.08 1.64
N ALA A 236 -13.07 -14.03 0.51
CA ALA A 236 -12.90 -13.03 -0.53
C ALA A 236 -14.23 -12.41 -0.97
N ASN A 237 -15.15 -12.19 -0.02
CA ASN A 237 -16.55 -11.82 -0.26
C ASN A 237 -16.80 -10.29 -0.36
N ARG A 238 -15.76 -9.47 -0.47
CA ARG A 238 -15.78 -8.02 -0.16
C ARG A 238 -15.85 -7.09 -1.37
N GLY A 239 -16.13 -5.82 -1.07
CA GLY A 239 -16.02 -4.68 -1.98
C GLY A 239 -14.57 -4.25 -2.19
N TYR A 240 -13.76 -5.14 -2.73
CA TYR A 240 -12.41 -4.83 -3.17
C TYR A 240 -12.42 -3.80 -4.30
N HIS A 241 -11.34 -3.05 -4.46
CA HIS A 241 -11.14 -2.08 -5.52
C HIS A 241 -11.54 -2.62 -6.91
N MET A 242 -11.17 -3.87 -7.19
CA MET A 242 -11.65 -4.62 -8.35
C MET A 242 -12.19 -5.99 -7.96
N ARG A 243 -13.37 -6.31 -8.50
CA ARG A 243 -13.99 -7.64 -8.40
C ARG A 243 -14.66 -8.01 -9.71
N LEU A 244 -13.96 -8.79 -10.54
CA LEU A 244 -14.47 -9.28 -11.82
C LEU A 244 -14.60 -10.81 -11.75
N ILE A 245 -15.81 -11.34 -11.99
CA ILE A 245 -16.10 -12.77 -11.82
C ILE A 245 -16.93 -13.30 -13.00
N ILE A 246 -16.46 -14.38 -13.61
CA ILE A 246 -17.18 -15.18 -14.60
C ILE A 246 -17.70 -16.45 -13.93
N ARG A 247 -19.02 -16.54 -13.77
CA ARG A 247 -19.75 -17.68 -13.19
C ARG A 247 -21.20 -17.69 -13.66
N GLY A 248 -21.93 -18.77 -13.33
CA GLY A 248 -23.37 -18.87 -13.56
C GLY A 248 -23.73 -18.81 -15.05
N SER A 249 -24.65 -17.91 -15.43
CA SER A 249 -25.12 -17.76 -16.82
C SER A 249 -24.06 -17.26 -17.82
N ASN A 250 -22.88 -16.87 -17.35
CA ASN A 250 -21.75 -16.46 -18.19
C ASN A 250 -20.63 -17.53 -18.24
N ALA A 251 -20.87 -18.69 -17.61
CA ALA A 251 -19.91 -19.77 -17.44
C ALA A 251 -20.48 -21.14 -17.87
N GLN A 252 -21.40 -21.13 -18.83
CA GLN A 252 -21.90 -22.33 -19.48
C GLN A 252 -20.84 -22.91 -20.41
N ILE A 253 -21.08 -24.14 -20.88
CA ILE A 253 -20.13 -24.86 -21.72
C ILE A 253 -19.87 -24.08 -23.01
N GLN A 254 -20.94 -23.59 -23.65
CA GLN A 254 -20.94 -22.84 -24.90
C GLN A 254 -20.50 -21.37 -24.78
N ASP A 255 -20.39 -20.84 -23.56
CA ASP A 255 -20.01 -19.43 -23.39
C ASP A 255 -18.53 -19.22 -23.78
N PRO A 256 -18.09 -18.00 -24.11
CA PRO A 256 -16.68 -17.72 -24.36
C PRO A 256 -15.79 -18.10 -23.17
N ASP A 257 -14.49 -18.24 -23.42
CA ASP A 257 -13.51 -18.45 -22.36
C ASP A 257 -13.60 -17.33 -21.29
N PRO A 258 -13.53 -17.66 -19.99
CA PRO A 258 -13.67 -16.66 -18.92
C PRO A 258 -12.60 -15.58 -18.98
N ILE A 259 -11.39 -15.85 -19.45
CA ILE A 259 -10.33 -14.85 -19.54
C ILE A 259 -10.63 -13.84 -20.64
N ASP A 260 -11.18 -14.26 -21.79
CA ASP A 260 -11.62 -13.31 -22.84
C ASP A 260 -12.73 -12.40 -22.33
N GLN A 261 -13.67 -12.96 -21.55
CA GLN A 261 -14.72 -12.18 -20.91
C GLN A 261 -14.14 -11.21 -19.87
N LEU A 262 -13.12 -11.62 -19.10
CA LEU A 262 -12.42 -10.77 -18.13
C LEU A 262 -11.68 -9.63 -18.80
N VAL A 263 -11.08 -9.82 -19.98
CA VAL A 263 -10.48 -8.73 -20.77
C VAL A 263 -11.51 -7.64 -21.06
N GLY A 264 -12.68 -8.00 -21.56
CA GLY A 264 -13.75 -7.04 -21.85
C GLY A 264 -14.30 -6.36 -20.58
N ARG A 265 -14.50 -7.12 -19.50
CA ARG A 265 -14.96 -6.58 -18.22
C ARG A 265 -13.94 -5.65 -17.57
N TYR A 266 -12.64 -5.98 -17.66
CA TYR A 266 -11.56 -5.14 -17.14
C TYR A 266 -11.47 -3.83 -17.92
N ALA A 267 -11.58 -3.88 -19.25
CA ALA A 267 -11.59 -2.67 -20.08
C ALA A 267 -12.75 -1.73 -19.70
N ASN A 268 -13.96 -2.26 -19.53
CA ASN A 268 -15.12 -1.46 -19.09
C ASN A 268 -14.91 -0.90 -17.67
N TRP A 269 -14.47 -1.74 -16.74
CA TRP A 269 -14.19 -1.37 -15.35
C TRP A 269 -13.14 -0.25 -15.25
N ARG A 270 -12.11 -0.27 -16.11
CA ARG A 270 -11.07 0.76 -16.18
C ARG A 270 -11.62 2.04 -16.80
N ALA A 271 -12.40 1.94 -17.89
CA ALA A 271 -13.02 3.09 -18.52
C ALA A 271 -13.95 3.86 -17.56
N GLU A 272 -14.68 3.16 -16.69
CA GLU A 272 -15.54 3.75 -15.66
C GLU A 272 -14.77 4.57 -14.58
N ARG A 273 -13.45 4.38 -14.49
CA ARG A 273 -12.55 5.06 -13.53
C ARG A 273 -11.79 6.24 -14.12
N LEU A 274 -11.84 6.45 -15.43
CA LEU A 274 -11.25 7.63 -16.04
C LEU A 274 -11.91 8.91 -15.50
N GLY A 275 -11.09 9.89 -15.12
CA GLY A 275 -11.57 11.11 -14.47
C GLY A 275 -12.12 10.94 -13.05
N ARG A 276 -12.01 9.74 -12.44
CA ARG A 276 -12.27 9.52 -11.01
C ARG A 276 -10.94 9.40 -10.26
N PRO A 277 -10.85 9.86 -9.01
CA PRO A 277 -9.63 9.74 -8.23
C PRO A 277 -9.17 8.29 -8.09
N ASP A 278 -7.86 8.07 -8.17
CA ASP A 278 -7.16 6.83 -7.84
C ASP A 278 -6.31 7.05 -6.57
N GLY A 279 -6.52 6.22 -5.55
CA GLY A 279 -5.95 6.41 -4.22
C GLY A 279 -4.47 6.08 -4.12
N VAL A 280 -3.94 5.29 -5.06
CA VAL A 280 -2.52 4.92 -5.10
C VAL A 280 -1.72 5.93 -5.91
N LEU A 281 -2.30 6.48 -6.98
CA LEU A 281 -1.63 7.44 -7.85
C LEU A 281 -1.76 8.90 -7.39
N SER A 282 -2.78 9.21 -6.58
CA SER A 282 -2.97 10.55 -6.01
C SER A 282 -1.82 10.91 -5.08
N ARG A 283 -1.45 12.19 -5.06
CA ARG A 283 -0.24 12.67 -4.38
C ARG A 283 -0.60 13.48 -3.15
N VAL A 284 0.12 13.25 -2.06
CA VAL A 284 0.04 14.02 -0.82
C VAL A 284 1.43 14.56 -0.50
N SER A 285 1.55 15.84 -0.18
CA SER A 285 2.85 16.42 0.21
C SER A 285 3.33 15.78 1.51
N LYS A 286 4.62 15.43 1.57
CA LYS A 286 5.23 14.87 2.79
C LYS A 286 5.17 15.90 3.94
N PRO A 287 4.57 15.57 5.09
CA PRO A 287 4.62 16.41 6.28
C PRO A 287 6.05 16.60 6.78
N VAL A 288 6.30 17.74 7.42
CA VAL A 288 7.58 18.01 8.09
C VAL A 288 7.34 17.85 9.59
N PRO A 289 8.23 17.18 10.33
CA PRO A 289 8.12 17.10 11.79
C PRO A 289 7.91 18.48 12.43
N MET A 290 6.97 18.55 13.37
CA MET A 290 6.62 19.77 14.10
C MET A 290 7.01 19.63 15.59
N PRO A 291 7.31 20.72 16.31
CA PRO A 291 7.42 20.62 17.75
C PRO A 291 6.03 20.37 18.35
N ALA A 292 5.97 19.49 19.34
CA ALA A 292 4.76 19.15 20.08
C ALA A 292 4.34 20.27 21.04
N ASP A 293 4.00 21.43 20.49
CA ASP A 293 3.67 22.67 21.19
C ASP A 293 2.19 23.07 21.10
N GLY A 294 1.35 22.25 20.45
CA GLY A 294 -0.08 22.50 20.30
C GLY A 294 -0.44 23.70 19.44
N ARG A 295 0.54 24.27 18.72
CA ARG A 295 0.45 25.62 18.14
C ARG A 295 0.98 25.69 16.72
N THR A 296 2.04 24.95 16.44
CA THR A 296 2.67 24.91 15.12
C THR A 296 1.69 24.36 14.10
N ARG A 297 1.61 25.04 12.95
CA ARG A 297 0.73 24.65 11.87
C ARG A 297 1.52 24.34 10.61
N GLN A 298 0.98 23.42 9.82
CA GLN A 298 1.46 23.11 8.49
C GLN A 298 0.27 22.96 7.54
N VAL A 299 0.47 23.30 6.28
CA VAL A 299 -0.47 22.99 5.20
C VAL A 299 0.05 21.80 4.41
N ILE A 300 -0.77 20.75 4.32
CA ILE A 300 -0.54 19.57 3.50
C ILE A 300 -1.32 19.74 2.19
N THR A 301 -0.67 19.57 1.06
CA THR A 301 -1.33 19.62 -0.25
C THR A 301 -1.67 18.22 -0.74
N VAL A 302 -2.84 18.09 -1.37
CA VAL A 302 -3.30 16.85 -2.02
C VAL A 302 -3.61 17.15 -3.47
N GLN A 303 -3.13 16.33 -4.39
CA GLN A 303 -3.50 16.32 -5.80
C GLN A 303 -4.15 14.99 -6.13
N LEU A 304 -5.45 15.03 -6.47
CA LEU A 304 -6.15 13.87 -6.97
C LEU A 304 -5.84 13.66 -8.45
N VAL A 305 -5.54 12.42 -8.82
CA VAL A 305 -5.33 11.99 -10.21
C VAL A 305 -6.15 10.74 -10.50
N ASP A 306 -6.44 10.45 -11.77
CA ASP A 306 -7.16 9.26 -12.17
C ASP A 306 -6.28 8.01 -12.28
N ILE A 307 -6.88 6.87 -12.66
CA ILE A 307 -6.20 5.57 -12.80
C ILE A 307 -5.09 5.55 -13.86
N ASP A 308 -5.02 6.57 -14.74
CA ASP A 308 -3.95 6.75 -15.71
C ASP A 308 -2.98 7.88 -15.28
N GLY A 309 -3.11 8.39 -14.06
CA GLY A 309 -2.27 9.44 -13.49
C GLY A 309 -2.58 10.85 -14.00
N ARG A 310 -3.72 11.06 -14.69
CA ARG A 310 -4.11 12.40 -15.15
C ARG A 310 -4.71 13.19 -14.00
N ALA A 311 -4.23 14.42 -13.80
CA ALA A 311 -4.81 15.31 -12.80
C ALA A 311 -6.30 15.51 -13.06
N LEU A 312 -7.11 15.38 -12.01
CA LEU A 312 -8.50 15.78 -12.09
C LEU A 312 -8.56 17.29 -12.31
N THR A 313 -9.61 17.77 -12.96
CA THR A 313 -9.83 19.20 -13.22
C THR A 313 -11.08 19.72 -12.50
N HIS A 314 -11.56 18.97 -11.50
CA HIS A 314 -12.73 19.31 -10.71
C HIS A 314 -12.60 18.80 -9.27
N GLY A 315 -13.09 19.58 -8.30
CA GLY A 315 -13.08 19.24 -6.88
C GLY A 315 -14.31 18.47 -6.39
N ARG A 316 -14.95 17.62 -7.23
CA ARG A 316 -16.21 16.94 -6.84
C ARG A 316 -16.10 16.08 -5.58
N PRO A 317 -15.05 15.25 -5.39
CA PRO A 317 -14.93 14.47 -4.17
C PRO A 317 -14.71 15.39 -2.98
N ARG A 318 -15.35 15.10 -1.84
CA ARG A 318 -14.95 15.68 -0.56
C ARG A 318 -13.83 14.84 0.03
N LEU A 319 -12.90 15.47 0.74
CA LEU A 319 -11.92 14.76 1.56
C LEU A 319 -12.43 14.63 2.99
N GLU A 320 -12.40 13.41 3.51
CA GLU A 320 -12.61 13.10 4.92
C GLU A 320 -11.30 12.55 5.47
N ILE A 321 -10.85 13.05 6.62
CA ILE A 321 -9.60 12.61 7.25
C ILE A 321 -9.96 11.86 8.51
N VAL A 322 -9.54 10.60 8.59
CA VAL A 322 -9.88 9.68 9.68
C VAL A 322 -8.58 9.24 10.35
N ALA A 323 -8.49 9.37 11.67
CA ALA A 323 -7.36 8.81 12.42
C ALA A 323 -7.38 7.28 12.34
N LEU A 324 -6.24 6.66 12.04
CA LEU A 324 -6.13 5.20 12.03
C LEU A 324 -6.04 4.65 13.47
N ASN A 325 -5.40 5.41 14.36
CA ASN A 325 -5.23 5.10 15.78
C ASN A 325 -6.11 6.05 16.63
N ASP A 326 -7.42 5.85 16.56
CA ASP A 326 -8.43 6.82 17.06
C ASP A 326 -8.31 7.11 18.58
N ASP A 327 -7.75 6.17 19.37
CA ASP A 327 -7.64 6.31 20.83
C ASP A 327 -6.43 7.16 21.31
N HIS A 328 -5.50 7.52 20.42
CA HIS A 328 -4.23 8.18 20.82
C HIS A 328 -3.80 9.32 19.90
N THR A 329 -4.62 9.71 18.92
CA THR A 329 -4.25 10.78 17.99
C THR A 329 -4.24 12.15 18.68
N LEU A 330 -3.11 12.85 18.64
CA LEU A 330 -2.95 14.16 19.29
C LEU A 330 -2.87 15.34 18.32
N THR A 331 -2.46 15.09 17.08
CA THR A 331 -2.46 16.07 15.98
C THR A 331 -3.88 16.49 15.64
N ARG A 332 -4.09 17.79 15.41
CA ARG A 332 -5.43 18.31 15.06
C ARG A 332 -5.52 18.66 13.58
N ILE A 333 -6.56 18.14 12.92
CA ILE A 333 -6.98 18.62 11.59
C ILE A 333 -7.87 19.84 11.80
N GLU A 334 -7.53 20.98 11.18
CA GLU A 334 -8.28 22.23 11.36
C GLU A 334 -9.21 22.54 10.19
N GLU A 335 -8.63 22.63 8.99
CA GLU A 335 -9.34 23.11 7.80
C GLU A 335 -8.96 22.26 6.59
N ILE A 336 -9.93 22.02 5.72
CA ILE A 336 -9.74 21.37 4.42
C ILE A 336 -10.32 22.31 3.36
N GLU A 337 -9.44 22.95 2.61
CA GLU A 337 -9.80 23.80 1.47
C GLU A 337 -9.81 22.98 0.19
N ASN A 338 -10.87 23.14 -0.61
CA ASN A 338 -11.01 22.51 -1.91
C ASN A 338 -10.90 23.58 -3.00
N HIS A 339 -9.83 23.52 -3.79
CA HIS A 339 -9.51 24.50 -4.84
C HIS A 339 -10.35 24.32 -6.11
N GLN A 340 -11.28 23.36 -6.13
CA GLN A 340 -12.20 23.07 -7.23
C GLN A 340 -11.55 22.55 -8.50
N ASP A 341 -10.25 22.25 -8.48
CA ASP A 341 -9.46 21.78 -9.62
C ASP A 341 -8.82 20.40 -9.36
N GLY A 342 -9.32 19.66 -8.38
CA GLY A 342 -8.74 18.37 -7.97
C GLY A 342 -7.58 18.51 -6.97
N THR A 343 -7.23 19.73 -6.55
CA THR A 343 -6.30 19.98 -5.47
C THR A 343 -6.97 20.43 -4.17
N TYR A 344 -6.34 20.10 -3.05
CA TYR A 344 -6.81 20.44 -1.70
C TYR A 344 -5.65 20.90 -0.83
N SER A 345 -5.97 21.76 0.13
CA SER A 345 -5.07 22.18 1.20
C SER A 345 -5.64 21.78 2.55
N ILE A 346 -4.88 21.03 3.34
CA ILE A 346 -5.27 20.55 4.66
C ILE A 346 -4.39 21.24 5.69
N THR A 347 -5.00 22.08 6.53
CA THR A 347 -4.29 22.72 7.65
C THR A 347 -4.28 21.78 8.85
N ILE A 348 -3.09 21.42 9.30
CA ILE A 348 -2.84 20.58 10.48
C ILE A 348 -2.19 21.40 11.59
N ARG A 349 -2.42 21.01 12.84
CA ARG A 349 -1.79 21.56 14.04
C ARG A 349 -1.04 20.46 14.78
N SER A 350 0.17 20.78 15.23
CA SER A 350 0.97 19.91 16.09
C SER A 350 0.22 19.49 17.34
N ALA A 351 0.59 18.31 17.85
CA ALA A 351 0.15 17.80 19.13
C ALA A 351 0.69 18.64 20.30
N ASP A 352 0.06 18.49 21.47
CA ASP A 352 0.53 19.10 22.74
C ASP A 352 1.62 18.24 23.44
N SER A 353 1.93 17.06 22.89
CA SER A 353 2.93 16.12 23.42
C SER A 353 3.49 15.27 22.27
N PRO A 354 4.71 14.71 22.41
CA PRO A 354 5.32 13.96 21.32
C PRO A 354 4.45 12.79 20.85
N SER A 355 4.22 12.69 19.55
CA SER A 355 3.40 11.65 18.93
C SER A 355 3.78 11.41 17.47
N THR A 356 3.44 10.22 16.99
CA THR A 356 3.38 9.91 15.56
C THR A 356 1.96 9.48 15.27
N ASP A 357 1.22 10.33 14.56
CA ASP A 357 -0.19 10.13 14.27
C ASP A 357 -0.37 9.74 12.81
N THR A 358 -1.13 8.67 12.56
CA THR A 358 -1.41 8.19 11.20
C THR A 358 -2.86 8.47 10.84
N PHE A 359 -3.06 9.13 9.71
CA PHE A 359 -4.37 9.49 9.18
C PHE A 359 -4.63 8.87 7.81
N VAL A 360 -5.85 8.41 7.60
CA VAL A 360 -6.37 7.99 6.30
C VAL A 360 -7.10 9.17 5.67
N ILE A 361 -6.61 9.66 4.53
CA ILE A 361 -7.34 10.62 3.71
C ILE A 361 -8.28 9.82 2.80
N ARG A 362 -9.60 10.02 2.95
CA ARG A 362 -10.63 9.37 2.12
C ARG A 362 -11.25 10.39 1.17
N ALA A 363 -11.22 10.10 -0.12
CA ALA A 363 -11.98 10.82 -1.14
C ALA A 363 -13.36 10.19 -1.31
N ARG A 364 -14.43 10.98 -1.17
CA ARG A 364 -15.81 10.49 -1.22
C ARG A 364 -16.73 11.34 -2.10
N ASP A 365 -17.61 10.68 -2.83
CA ASP A 365 -18.81 11.26 -3.46
C ASP A 365 -19.94 10.22 -3.50
N ASP A 366 -21.07 10.52 -4.15
CA ASP A 366 -22.24 9.63 -4.21
C ASP A 366 -21.94 8.26 -4.84
N LEU A 367 -20.86 8.14 -5.61
CA LEU A 367 -20.48 6.97 -6.38
C LEU A 367 -19.05 6.48 -6.05
N LEU A 368 -18.38 7.06 -5.05
CA LEU A 368 -16.98 6.80 -4.71
C LEU A 368 -16.77 6.83 -3.19
N ASP A 369 -16.10 5.80 -2.68
CA ASP A 369 -15.45 5.83 -1.37
C ASP A 369 -14.08 5.15 -1.49
N MET A 370 -13.02 5.92 -1.32
CA MET A 370 -11.66 5.46 -1.54
C MET A 370 -10.69 6.11 -0.58
N ALA A 371 -9.75 5.33 -0.04
CA ALA A 371 -8.62 5.83 0.73
C ALA A 371 -7.42 6.15 -0.18
N LEU A 372 -6.71 7.22 0.14
CA LEU A 372 -5.39 7.51 -0.43
C LEU A 372 -4.33 6.69 0.33
N TYR A 373 -3.33 6.24 -0.40
CA TYR A 373 -2.19 5.50 0.12
C TYR A 373 -0.88 6.01 -0.52
N PRO A 374 0.24 6.16 0.23
CA PRO A 374 0.41 5.84 1.65
C PRO A 374 -0.44 6.71 2.57
N PHE A 375 -0.71 6.20 3.78
CA PHE A 375 -1.42 6.98 4.80
C PHE A 375 -0.58 8.18 5.25
N LEU A 376 -1.26 9.23 5.68
CA LEU A 376 -0.64 10.49 6.11
C LEU A 376 -0.08 10.31 7.53
N GLU A 377 1.23 10.18 7.64
CA GLU A 377 1.94 10.14 8.92
C GLU A 377 2.43 11.53 9.31
N ILE A 378 2.07 11.98 10.51
CA ILE A 378 2.44 13.28 11.07
C ILE A 378 3.21 13.07 12.36
N GLU A 379 4.44 13.57 12.39
CA GLU A 379 5.29 13.54 13.58
C GLU A 379 5.22 14.87 14.33
N SER A 380 4.90 14.80 15.63
CA SER A 380 5.13 15.88 16.58
C SER A 380 6.26 15.46 17.52
N SER A 381 7.41 16.12 17.45
CA SER A 381 8.59 15.79 18.25
C SER A 381 8.65 16.60 19.56
N ALA A 382 9.50 16.20 20.51
CA ALA A 382 9.69 16.96 21.74
C ALA A 382 10.10 18.43 21.48
N THR A 383 9.54 19.34 22.26
CA THR A 383 9.82 20.78 22.13
C THR A 383 11.26 21.10 22.53
N GLN A 384 11.84 22.10 21.87
CA GLN A 384 13.17 22.64 22.15
C GLN A 384 13.08 24.17 22.17
N THR A 385 14.11 24.85 22.69
CA THR A 385 14.14 26.31 22.68
C THR A 385 14.23 26.83 21.24
N LEU A 386 15.10 26.24 20.42
CA LEU A 386 15.08 26.37 18.96
C LEU A 386 14.85 24.98 18.36
N TYR A 387 13.74 24.83 17.64
CA TYR A 387 13.38 23.63 16.89
C TYR A 387 13.59 23.85 15.39
N VAL A 388 14.12 22.84 14.71
CA VAL A 388 14.33 22.82 13.25
C VAL A 388 13.63 21.58 12.72
N GLY A 389 12.61 21.75 11.86
CA GLY A 389 11.68 20.68 11.51
C GLY A 389 12.23 19.57 10.61
N ASN A 390 13.36 19.80 9.94
CA ASN A 390 13.99 18.77 9.10
C ASN A 390 15.32 18.31 9.70
N SER A 391 15.53 16.99 9.74
CA SER A 391 16.84 16.39 10.04
C SER A 391 17.79 16.44 8.84
N GLY A 392 17.27 16.66 7.62
CA GLY A 392 18.08 16.89 6.43
C GLY A 392 17.35 17.61 5.29
N ILE A 393 18.11 18.18 4.36
CA ILE A 393 17.62 18.92 3.19
C ILE A 393 18.32 18.44 1.91
N SER A 394 17.58 18.26 0.82
CA SER A 394 18.19 17.94 -0.48
C SER A 394 18.89 19.17 -1.06
N ALA A 395 20.15 19.01 -1.42
CA ALA A 395 20.94 20.02 -2.09
C ALA A 395 20.46 20.27 -3.53
N GLY A 396 20.07 19.21 -4.24
CA GLY A 396 19.54 19.31 -5.60
C GLY A 396 18.19 20.02 -5.67
N GLN A 397 17.25 19.66 -4.78
CA GLN A 397 15.88 20.21 -4.84
C GLN A 397 15.70 21.50 -4.03
N GLY A 398 16.50 21.73 -2.98
CA GLY A 398 16.17 22.71 -1.95
C GLY A 398 14.87 22.34 -1.21
N ALA A 399 14.56 23.08 -0.15
CA ALA A 399 13.28 22.98 0.57
C ALA A 399 13.15 24.14 1.56
N ALA A 400 11.92 24.44 2.00
CA ALA A 400 11.73 25.25 3.18
C ALA A 400 11.93 24.38 4.44
N VAL A 401 12.89 24.75 5.28
CA VAL A 401 13.07 24.18 6.61
C VAL A 401 12.37 25.10 7.61
N PRO A 402 11.24 24.68 8.21
CA PRO A 402 10.59 25.48 9.23
C PRO A 402 11.39 25.45 10.54
N MET A 403 11.36 26.57 11.25
CA MET A 403 12.00 26.72 12.56
C MET A 403 11.01 27.35 13.53
N VAL A 404 11.05 26.90 14.78
CA VAL A 404 10.24 27.45 15.87
C VAL A 404 11.16 27.81 17.03
N LEU A 405 11.14 29.08 17.42
CA LEU A 405 11.82 29.58 18.60
C LEU A 405 10.79 29.73 19.72
N SER A 406 11.05 29.14 20.89
CA SER A 406 10.16 29.18 22.05
C SER A 406 10.93 29.46 23.34
N VAL A 407 10.69 30.65 23.91
CA VAL A 407 11.27 31.13 25.16
C VAL A 407 10.17 31.80 26.01
N PRO A 408 9.27 31.01 26.63
CA PRO A 408 7.99 31.53 27.17
C PRO A 408 8.12 32.64 28.22
N ASP A 409 9.21 32.63 28.99
CA ASP A 409 9.51 33.62 30.02
C ASP A 409 10.11 34.93 29.48
N MET A 410 10.38 35.00 28.17
CA MET A 410 10.94 36.14 27.46
C MET A 410 9.98 36.71 26.40
N ALA A 411 8.66 36.66 26.68
CA ALA A 411 7.65 37.28 25.82
C ALA A 411 8.04 38.71 25.42
N ARG A 412 7.84 39.05 24.14
CA ARG A 412 8.23 40.35 23.56
C ARG A 412 9.74 40.69 23.69
N ALA A 413 10.63 39.72 23.84
CA ALA A 413 12.07 39.95 23.68
C ALA A 413 12.48 39.97 22.20
N ASP A 414 13.54 40.71 21.87
CA ASP A 414 14.10 40.70 20.52
C ASP A 414 14.93 39.43 20.33
N TYR A 415 15.00 38.90 19.11
CA TYR A 415 15.76 37.69 18.83
C TYR A 415 16.45 37.73 17.46
N LEU A 416 17.49 36.91 17.33
CA LEU A 416 18.22 36.64 16.10
C LEU A 416 18.61 35.16 16.04
N ILE A 417 18.20 34.46 14.98
CA ILE A 417 18.54 33.08 14.65
C ILE A 417 19.71 33.09 13.66
N LEU A 418 20.75 32.34 13.97
CA LEU A 418 22.00 32.29 13.23
C LEU A 418 22.34 30.84 12.90
N GLY A 419 23.11 30.63 11.82
CA GLY A 419 23.56 29.28 11.46
C GLY A 419 24.99 29.23 10.93
N SER A 420 25.61 28.05 11.03
CA SER A 420 26.99 27.76 10.61
C SER A 420 27.11 26.33 10.06
N LEU A 421 28.20 26.04 9.34
CA LEU A 421 28.56 24.69 8.84
C LEU A 421 29.57 23.95 9.72
N GLU A 422 30.26 24.67 10.61
CA GLU A 422 31.30 24.09 11.48
C GLU A 422 30.78 23.86 12.90
N PRO A 423 30.98 22.65 13.48
CA PRO A 423 30.77 22.43 14.91
C PRO A 423 31.81 23.18 15.75
N VAL A 424 31.46 23.43 17.01
CA VAL A 424 32.16 24.33 17.94
C VAL A 424 33.56 23.84 18.32
N ASP A 425 34.60 24.33 17.65
CA ASP A 425 35.97 24.32 18.23
C ASP A 425 36.38 25.69 18.81
N THR A 426 35.80 26.81 18.34
CA THR A 426 36.14 28.17 18.81
C THR A 426 34.95 29.14 18.78
N GLY A 427 33.81 28.79 19.40
CA GLY A 427 32.59 29.61 19.37
C GLY A 427 32.85 31.11 19.64
N LEU A 428 32.06 31.98 19.01
CA LEU A 428 32.16 33.43 19.21
C LEU A 428 31.82 33.79 20.66
N ARG A 429 32.81 34.29 21.41
CA ARG A 429 32.57 34.91 22.72
C ARG A 429 31.82 36.23 22.51
N GLN A 430 30.56 36.26 22.90
CA GLN A 430 29.80 37.50 23.01
C GLN A 430 29.83 38.03 24.44
N ALA A 431 29.45 39.29 24.64
CA ALA A 431 29.37 39.91 25.96
C ALA A 431 28.44 39.17 26.94
N THR A 432 27.60 38.27 26.42
CA THR A 432 26.45 37.64 27.08
C THR A 432 26.56 36.11 27.17
N GLY A 433 27.63 35.50 26.63
CA GLY A 433 27.81 34.04 26.58
C GLY A 433 28.58 33.56 25.36
N LEU A 434 28.76 32.25 25.23
CA LEU A 434 29.35 31.61 24.05
C LEU A 434 28.22 31.27 23.07
N LEU A 435 28.25 31.84 21.85
CA LEU A 435 27.39 31.38 20.76
C LEU A 435 27.96 30.05 20.25
N PRO A 436 27.22 28.93 20.35
CA PRO A 436 27.72 27.61 19.97
C PRO A 436 27.63 27.39 18.46
N LEU A 437 28.18 28.32 17.67
CA LEU A 437 28.27 28.26 16.22
C LEU A 437 29.70 28.54 15.77
N GLY A 438 30.13 27.86 14.70
CA GLY A 438 31.42 28.08 14.05
C GLY A 438 31.49 29.46 13.38
N ASN A 439 32.69 30.06 13.38
CA ASN A 439 32.93 31.34 12.71
C ASN A 439 33.29 31.11 11.24
N ASP A 440 32.27 30.94 10.39
CA ASP A 440 32.43 30.60 8.99
C ASP A 440 31.62 31.54 8.05
N PRO A 441 31.78 31.43 6.72
CA PRO A 441 31.04 32.27 5.78
C PRO A 441 29.51 32.11 5.85
N ILE A 442 28.99 30.97 6.33
CA ILE A 442 27.55 30.77 6.53
C ILE A 442 27.06 31.57 7.73
N LEU A 443 27.85 31.66 8.80
CA LEU A 443 27.53 32.56 9.90
C LEU A 443 27.49 34.02 9.44
N ALA A 444 28.49 34.46 8.67
CA ALA A 444 28.49 35.80 8.11
C ALA A 444 27.26 36.06 7.21
N PHE A 445 26.88 35.08 6.40
CA PHE A 445 25.67 35.14 5.57
C PHE A 445 24.39 35.23 6.40
N THR A 446 24.21 34.36 7.41
CA THR A 446 22.98 34.33 8.22
C THR A 446 22.81 35.60 9.06
N VAL A 447 23.90 36.24 9.47
CA VAL A 447 23.85 37.60 10.06
C VAL A 447 23.41 38.63 9.02
N ALA A 448 24.05 38.65 7.84
CA ALA A 448 23.79 39.68 6.83
C ALA A 448 22.40 39.59 6.19
N ALA A 449 21.88 38.38 6.04
CA ALA A 449 20.59 38.08 5.42
C ALA A 449 19.47 37.81 6.43
N ALA A 450 19.69 38.13 7.71
CA ALA A 450 18.68 37.93 8.75
C ALA A 450 17.36 38.66 8.40
N GLY A 451 16.25 37.91 8.42
CA GLY A 451 14.92 38.39 8.06
C GLY A 451 14.64 38.51 6.57
N HIS A 452 15.57 38.11 5.68
CA HIS A 452 15.35 38.17 4.24
C HIS A 452 14.17 37.28 3.82
N GLU A 453 13.15 37.86 3.17
CA GLU A 453 11.86 37.20 2.90
C GLU A 453 11.97 35.89 2.11
N GLU A 454 12.90 35.85 1.14
CA GLU A 454 13.09 34.66 0.29
C GLU A 454 13.88 33.54 0.97
N TYR A 455 14.95 33.84 1.72
CA TYR A 455 15.94 32.83 2.17
C TYR A 455 15.91 32.55 3.67
N LEU A 456 15.70 33.59 4.49
CA LEU A 456 15.75 33.53 5.96
C LEU A 456 14.60 34.31 6.61
N PRO A 457 13.34 34.16 6.17
CA PRO A 457 12.23 34.90 6.74
C PRO A 457 12.06 34.57 8.22
N GLY A 458 11.75 35.59 9.02
CA GLY A 458 11.47 35.45 10.45
C GLY A 458 12.68 35.11 11.32
N THR A 459 13.90 35.07 10.77
CA THR A 459 15.13 34.78 11.56
C THR A 459 15.56 35.93 12.46
N ILE A 460 15.01 37.13 12.30
CA ILE A 460 15.18 38.26 13.22
C ILE A 460 13.83 38.88 13.50
N GLY A 461 13.62 39.33 14.74
CA GLY A 461 12.37 40.00 15.09
C GLY A 461 12.17 40.08 16.59
N ARG A 462 10.89 40.08 16.99
CA ARG A 462 10.47 40.16 18.38
C ARG A 462 9.50 39.02 18.68
N LEU A 463 9.73 38.32 19.78
CA LEU A 463 8.87 37.22 20.23
C LEU A 463 7.44 37.72 20.46
N ASP A 464 6.47 36.82 20.26
CA ASP A 464 5.06 37.11 20.55
C ASP A 464 4.79 37.21 22.07
N GLU A 465 3.51 37.35 22.44
CA GLU A 465 3.10 37.42 23.85
C GLU A 465 3.31 36.12 24.64
N HIS A 466 3.60 35.03 23.95
CA HIS A 466 3.91 33.73 24.52
C HIS A 466 5.39 33.39 24.43
N GLY A 467 6.26 34.34 24.04
CA GLY A 467 7.68 34.09 23.88
C GLY A 467 8.02 33.21 22.68
N ARG A 468 7.18 33.19 21.64
CA ARG A 468 7.34 32.33 20.46
C ARG A 468 7.59 33.15 19.19
N ALA A 469 8.34 32.56 18.25
CA ALA A 469 8.48 33.05 16.88
C ALA A 469 8.65 31.88 15.90
N GLU A 470 8.24 32.10 14.65
CA GLU A 470 8.44 31.17 13.54
C GLU A 470 9.40 31.78 12.52
N ALA A 471 10.26 30.94 11.97
CA ALA A 471 11.22 31.31 10.94
C ALA A 471 11.37 30.18 9.93
N SER A 472 12.10 30.43 8.85
CA SER A 472 12.41 29.39 7.89
C SER A 472 13.76 29.62 7.23
N PHE A 473 14.47 28.53 6.92
CA PHE A 473 15.59 28.52 5.99
C PHE A 473 15.14 27.95 4.65
N ARG A 474 15.32 28.71 3.57
CA ARG A 474 14.78 28.42 2.24
C ARG A 474 15.88 28.52 1.17
N PRO A 475 16.86 27.61 1.15
CA PRO A 475 17.87 27.60 0.11
C PRO A 475 17.22 27.26 -1.25
N PRO A 476 17.55 28.01 -2.32
CA PRO A 476 17.13 27.65 -3.66
C PRO A 476 17.70 26.28 -4.10
N PRO A 477 17.07 25.62 -5.07
CA PRO A 477 17.60 24.40 -5.67
C PRO A 477 19.05 24.59 -6.13
N GLY A 478 19.92 23.64 -5.82
CA GLY A 478 21.32 23.59 -6.27
C GLY A 478 22.32 24.43 -5.48
N VAL A 479 21.88 25.36 -4.62
CA VAL A 479 22.79 26.26 -3.88
C VAL A 479 23.62 25.53 -2.83
N LEU A 480 23.16 24.36 -2.37
CA LEU A 480 23.86 23.56 -1.35
C LEU A 480 24.67 22.40 -1.93
N ILE A 481 24.83 22.28 -3.26
CA ILE A 481 25.50 21.13 -3.90
C ILE A 481 26.93 20.94 -3.38
N ASP A 482 27.69 22.02 -3.25
CA ASP A 482 29.08 21.95 -2.76
C ASP A 482 29.19 21.64 -1.25
N LEU A 483 28.04 21.55 -0.57
CA LEU A 483 27.93 21.32 0.86
C LEU A 483 27.32 19.94 1.19
N ILE A 484 27.08 19.08 0.19
CA ILE A 484 26.57 17.72 0.41
C ILE A 484 27.46 16.96 1.41
N GLY A 485 26.83 16.26 2.36
CA GLY A 485 27.50 15.53 3.44
C GLY A 485 27.96 16.41 4.60
N ARG A 486 27.75 17.73 4.54
CA ARG A 486 27.97 18.66 5.66
C ARG A 486 26.69 18.78 6.50
N ARG A 487 26.85 19.33 7.71
CA ARG A 487 25.76 19.63 8.64
C ARG A 487 25.66 21.14 8.83
N LEU A 488 24.44 21.68 8.73
CA LEU A 488 24.13 23.05 9.12
C LEU A 488 23.62 23.06 10.56
N GLU A 489 24.22 23.89 11.39
CA GLU A 489 23.85 24.10 12.79
C GLU A 489 23.23 25.48 12.97
N TRP A 490 22.24 25.57 13.85
CA TRP A 490 21.48 26.78 14.12
C TRP A 490 21.36 27.02 15.61
N ALA A 491 21.48 28.28 16.03
CA ALA A 491 21.23 28.74 17.39
C ALA A 491 20.65 30.15 17.36
N ALA A 492 19.87 30.51 18.38
CA ALA A 492 19.31 31.85 18.50
C ALA A 492 19.84 32.58 19.72
N ILE A 493 19.93 33.90 19.58
CA ILE A 493 20.18 34.85 20.66
C ILE A 493 18.85 35.56 20.93
N VAL A 494 18.39 35.54 22.18
CA VAL A 494 17.18 36.23 22.62
C VAL A 494 17.58 37.28 23.65
N ALA A 495 17.25 38.54 23.39
CA ALA A 495 17.64 39.70 24.19
C ALA A 495 16.41 40.43 24.75
N GLY A 496 16.28 40.40 26.08
CA GLY A 496 15.26 41.14 26.83
C GLY A 496 15.90 41.90 27.98
N LYS A 497 15.41 41.67 29.22
CA LYS A 497 16.10 42.13 30.43
C LYS A 497 17.45 41.43 30.64
N ASP A 498 17.49 40.16 30.24
CA ASP A 498 18.68 39.31 30.18
C ASP A 498 18.86 38.81 28.75
N VAL A 499 20.03 38.23 28.45
CA VAL A 499 20.33 37.61 27.15
C VAL A 499 20.43 36.10 27.32
N ARG A 500 19.76 35.35 26.43
CA ARG A 500 19.73 33.89 26.40
C ARG A 500 20.17 33.38 25.03
N ILE A 501 20.97 32.32 25.06
CA ILE A 501 21.36 31.57 23.85
C ILE A 501 20.65 30.21 23.91
N THR A 502 20.08 29.78 22.78
CA THR A 502 19.31 28.53 22.70
C THR A 502 20.20 27.29 22.62
N ASN A 503 19.58 26.10 22.57
CA ASN A 503 20.23 24.90 22.06
C ASN A 503 20.72 25.09 20.62
N VAL A 504 21.66 24.23 20.22
CA VAL A 504 22.01 24.01 18.81
C VAL A 504 21.02 23.01 18.22
N ALA A 505 20.44 23.35 17.08
CA ALA A 505 19.61 22.46 16.27
C ALA A 505 20.22 22.39 14.87
N GLY A 506 20.31 21.21 14.27
CA GLY A 506 21.00 21.07 13.00
C GLY A 506 20.41 20.02 12.08
N LEU A 507 20.76 20.16 10.81
CA LEU A 507 20.25 19.34 9.72
C LEU A 507 21.40 18.95 8.77
N GLU A 508 21.28 17.79 8.15
CA GLU A 508 22.24 17.29 7.16
C GLU A 508 21.92 17.80 5.75
N ILE A 509 22.95 18.07 4.96
CA ILE A 509 22.78 18.39 3.54
C ILE A 509 22.93 17.09 2.75
N LEU A 510 21.81 16.64 2.21
CA LEU A 510 21.66 15.40 1.47
C LEU A 510 21.79 15.67 -0.04
N PRO A 511 22.11 14.65 -0.86
CA PRO A 511 22.15 14.77 -2.31
C PRO A 511 20.91 15.42 -2.95
#